data_AF-R0IVP4-F1
#
_entry.id   AF-R0IVP4-F1
#
_cell.length_a   1.000
_cell.length_b   1.000
_cell.length_c   1.000
_cell.angle_alpha   90.00
_cell.angle_beta   90.00
_cell.angle_gamma   90.00
#
_symmetry.space_group_name_H-M   'P 1'
#
loop_
_entity.id
_entity.type
_entity.pdbx_description
1 polymer ?
#
loop_
_entity_poly.entity_id
_entity_poly.type
_entity_poly.pdbx_seq_one_letter_code
_entity_poly.pdbx_strand_id
1 'polypeptide(L)'
;MDLRITTGEKRHVLTETQVLAALDWLSGFHGFWWSRIQSLTPSSLVLPPLEEVQRDAQTTVNQTVWLNGGYTYLATRRKEYASLAQDTSSEWSSLLTRRAAGDPAPIAEMAASLLAPSASGPSAIQQHQTLIHGDVKSENLFTSTSGEAVAFYDFQYTGVGLGVCDLAKFFTCSVPLAMLLSGQHVPHELSMQRGEEQLLRRYWERLRDTGEQREYDWRVFVAHWETALVDWLRFQASWGFWGNTEWLEARVRSILKDPEWRGMVSDGAMTRHISP
;
A
#
# COMPACT_ATOMS: atom_id res chain seq x y z
N MET A 1 11.09 -7.54 -33.21
CA MET A 1 10.37 -6.50 -32.46
C MET A 1 11.42 -5.81 -31.61
N ASP A 2 11.92 -4.66 -32.05
CA ASP A 2 12.99 -3.93 -31.35
C ASP A 2 12.40 -3.19 -30.14
N LEU A 3 12.60 -3.74 -28.95
CA LEU A 3 12.33 -3.05 -27.68
C LEU A 3 13.50 -2.11 -27.39
N ARG A 4 13.42 -0.87 -27.89
CA ARG A 4 14.33 0.20 -27.47
C ARG A 4 13.83 0.75 -26.13
N ILE A 5 14.53 0.37 -25.06
CA ILE A 5 14.27 0.79 -23.69
C ILE A 5 15.01 2.10 -23.44
N THR A 6 14.26 3.17 -23.13
CA THR A 6 14.83 4.43 -22.67
C THR A 6 14.93 4.42 -21.14
N THR A 7 16.14 4.60 -20.61
CA THR A 7 16.40 4.76 -19.18
C THR A 7 15.90 6.13 -18.72
N GLY A 8 15.06 6.16 -17.68
CA GLY A 8 14.54 7.40 -17.10
C GLY A 8 15.65 8.21 -16.44
N GLU A 9 16.10 9.29 -17.11
CA GLU A 9 16.97 10.29 -16.49
C GLU A 9 16.13 11.41 -15.85
N LYS A 10 16.47 11.73 -14.59
CA LYS A 10 15.86 12.70 -13.64
C LYS A 10 14.52 12.23 -13.04
N ARG A 11 14.33 12.47 -11.73
CA ARG A 11 13.12 12.13 -10.95
C ARG A 11 11.88 12.65 -11.66
N HIS A 12 11.27 11.81 -12.48
CA HIS A 12 10.22 12.22 -13.40
C HIS A 12 8.93 11.49 -13.02
N VAL A 13 7.99 12.31 -12.58
CA VAL A 13 6.57 11.99 -12.64
C VAL A 13 6.28 11.41 -14.03
N LEU A 14 5.56 10.29 -14.08
CA LEU A 14 5.24 9.59 -15.32
C LEU A 14 4.29 10.42 -16.19
N THR A 15 4.30 10.19 -17.51
CA THR A 15 3.24 10.71 -18.38
C THR A 15 1.92 10.00 -18.09
N GLU A 16 0.79 10.58 -18.50
CA GLU A 16 -0.52 9.95 -18.36
C GLU A 16 -0.55 8.55 -18.98
N THR A 17 -0.03 8.39 -20.20
CA THR A 17 0.07 7.08 -20.87
C THR A 17 0.85 6.07 -20.02
N GLN A 18 2.00 6.48 -19.46
CA GLN A 18 2.83 5.61 -18.63
C GLN A 18 2.15 5.26 -17.29
N VAL A 19 1.39 6.19 -16.69
CA VAL A 19 0.59 5.92 -15.49
C VAL A 19 -0.45 4.85 -15.77
N LEU A 20 -1.22 5.00 -16.85
CA LEU A 20 -2.26 4.04 -17.21
C LEU A 20 -1.68 2.66 -17.52
N ALA A 21 -0.55 2.61 -18.25
CA ALA A 21 0.15 1.35 -18.53
C ALA A 21 0.73 0.69 -17.26
N ALA A 22 1.24 1.49 -16.31
CA ALA A 22 1.72 0.98 -15.02
C ALA A 22 0.57 0.42 -14.16
N LEU A 23 -0.59 1.09 -14.13
CA LEU A 23 -1.79 0.58 -13.45
C LEU A 23 -2.26 -0.74 -14.07
N ASP A 24 -2.21 -0.85 -15.39
CA ASP A 24 -2.58 -2.09 -16.10
C ASP A 24 -1.62 -3.24 -15.80
N TRP A 25 -0.33 -2.92 -15.69
CA TRP A 25 0.69 -3.88 -15.30
C TRP A 25 0.49 -4.33 -13.84
N LEU A 26 0.32 -3.39 -12.91
CA LEU A 26 0.14 -3.68 -11.49
C LEU A 26 -1.13 -4.48 -11.23
N SER A 27 -2.26 -4.09 -11.82
CA SER A 27 -3.51 -4.85 -11.72
C SER A 27 -3.38 -6.26 -12.29
N GLY A 28 -2.64 -6.45 -13.39
CA GLY A 28 -2.37 -7.77 -13.95
C GLY A 28 -1.46 -8.64 -13.07
N PHE A 29 -0.39 -8.07 -12.53
CA PHE A 29 0.50 -8.75 -11.60
C PHE A 29 -0.23 -9.15 -10.32
N HIS A 30 -0.99 -8.22 -9.74
CA HIS A 30 -1.79 -8.46 -8.55
C HIS A 30 -2.92 -9.47 -8.82
N GLY A 31 -3.65 -9.36 -9.93
CA GLY A 31 -4.72 -10.31 -10.26
C GLY A 31 -4.20 -11.73 -10.48
N PHE A 32 -3.07 -11.86 -11.19
CA PHE A 32 -2.41 -13.15 -11.38
C PHE A 32 -2.09 -13.85 -10.04
N TRP A 33 -1.57 -13.12 -9.06
CA TRP A 33 -1.25 -13.69 -7.75
C TRP A 33 -2.45 -13.80 -6.83
N TRP A 34 -3.46 -12.94 -6.96
CA TRP A 34 -4.68 -13.01 -6.17
C TRP A 34 -5.41 -14.36 -6.32
N SER A 35 -5.43 -14.93 -7.53
CA SER A 35 -6.00 -16.28 -7.71
C SER A 35 -5.12 -17.42 -7.20
N ARG A 36 -3.82 -17.16 -6.98
CA ARG A 36 -2.79 -18.14 -6.63
C ARG A 36 -2.25 -18.01 -5.21
N ILE A 37 -2.63 -16.98 -4.46
CA ILE A 37 -1.99 -16.67 -3.18
C ILE A 37 -2.14 -17.80 -2.15
N GLN A 38 -3.25 -18.55 -2.24
CA GLN A 38 -3.54 -19.69 -1.38
C GLN A 38 -2.66 -20.91 -1.66
N SER A 39 -1.96 -20.95 -2.79
CA SER A 39 -1.00 -22.02 -3.10
C SER A 39 0.38 -21.77 -2.49
N LEU A 40 0.62 -20.60 -1.88
CA LEU A 40 1.87 -20.34 -1.17
C LEU A 40 1.87 -21.09 0.16
N THR A 41 3.01 -21.70 0.48
CA THR A 41 3.21 -22.39 1.76
C THR A 41 3.53 -21.35 2.84
N PRO A 42 2.70 -21.18 3.89
CA PRO A 42 2.95 -20.13 4.89
C PRO A 42 4.30 -20.25 5.61
N SER A 43 4.78 -21.48 5.83
CA SER A 43 6.08 -21.73 6.46
C SER A 43 7.29 -21.37 5.58
N SER A 44 7.10 -21.19 4.26
CA SER A 44 8.16 -20.76 3.34
C SER A 44 8.23 -19.24 3.16
N LEU A 45 7.33 -18.49 3.80
CA LEU A 45 7.32 -17.03 3.75
C LEU A 45 8.34 -16.45 4.74
N VAL A 46 9.07 -15.43 4.28
CA VAL A 46 10.11 -14.74 5.07
C VAL A 46 9.43 -13.75 6.02
N LEU A 47 9.67 -13.88 7.33
CA LEU A 47 9.11 -12.97 8.34
C LEU A 47 9.72 -11.57 8.26
N PRO A 48 9.16 -10.57 8.96
CA PRO A 48 9.83 -9.30 9.13
C PRO A 48 11.29 -9.49 9.62
N PRO A 49 12.26 -8.66 9.17
CA PRO A 49 13.68 -8.94 9.36
C PRO A 49 14.11 -9.24 10.81
N LEU A 50 13.53 -8.55 11.80
CA LEU A 50 13.86 -8.76 13.21
C LEU A 50 13.32 -10.09 13.76
N GLU A 51 12.21 -10.58 13.21
CA GLU A 51 11.62 -11.87 13.55
C GLU A 51 12.32 -13.00 12.79
N GLU A 52 12.67 -12.78 11.52
CA GLU A 52 13.37 -13.78 10.70
C GLU A 52 14.76 -14.10 11.24
N VAL A 53 15.50 -13.11 11.76
CA VAL A 53 16.81 -13.34 12.40
C VAL A 53 16.70 -14.23 13.65
N GLN A 54 15.54 -14.25 14.30
CA GLN A 54 15.30 -15.09 15.48
C GLN A 54 14.85 -16.52 15.12
N ARG A 55 14.58 -16.79 13.84
CA ARG A 55 14.11 -18.10 13.36
C ARG A 55 15.28 -19.08 13.25
N ASP A 56 15.08 -20.31 13.71
CA ASP A 56 16.13 -21.34 13.72
C ASP A 56 16.67 -21.64 12.32
N ALA A 57 18.01 -21.66 12.18
CA ALA A 57 18.71 -21.87 10.91
C ALA A 57 18.34 -23.18 10.19
N GLN A 58 17.83 -24.18 10.92
CA GLN A 58 17.39 -25.47 10.35
C GLN A 58 16.07 -25.37 9.56
N THR A 59 15.30 -24.29 9.70
CA THR A 59 14.03 -24.04 8.98
C THR A 59 14.20 -23.21 7.69
N THR A 60 15.44 -22.85 7.33
CA THR A 60 15.73 -21.89 6.24
C THR A 60 15.78 -22.49 4.83
N VAL A 61 15.55 -23.80 4.67
CA VAL A 61 15.58 -24.45 3.36
C VAL A 61 14.24 -24.17 2.65
N ASN A 62 14.29 -23.47 1.51
CA ASN A 62 13.16 -23.10 0.62
C ASN A 62 12.38 -21.83 0.99
N GLN A 63 13.04 -20.78 1.49
CA GLN A 63 12.43 -19.45 1.59
C GLN A 63 12.01 -18.92 0.21
N THR A 64 10.90 -18.17 0.19
CA THR A 64 10.30 -17.62 -1.04
C THR A 64 10.25 -16.09 -1.00
N VAL A 65 9.06 -15.52 -0.82
CA VAL A 65 8.79 -14.08 -0.75
C VAL A 65 8.49 -13.67 0.69
N TRP A 66 8.43 -12.36 0.95
CA TRP A 66 8.11 -11.85 2.29
C TRP A 66 6.67 -12.19 2.69
N LEU A 67 6.48 -12.53 3.97
CA LEU A 67 5.17 -12.68 4.58
C LEU A 67 4.37 -11.39 4.44
N ASN A 68 4.98 -10.25 4.74
CA ASN A 68 4.40 -8.93 4.50
C ASN A 68 5.29 -8.18 3.51
N GLY A 69 4.76 -7.89 2.33
CA GLY A 69 5.49 -7.21 1.27
C GLY A 69 5.80 -5.75 1.60
N GLY A 70 6.83 -5.23 0.94
CA GLY A 70 7.31 -3.87 1.17
C GLY A 70 8.27 -3.75 2.36
N TYR A 71 8.71 -2.52 2.62
CA TYR A 71 9.60 -2.21 3.74
C TYR A 71 9.06 -1.08 4.62
N THR A 72 7.85 -0.61 4.32
CA THR A 72 7.28 0.63 4.85
C THR A 72 6.30 0.35 5.97
N TYR A 73 5.76 -0.86 6.07
CA TYR A 73 4.78 -1.26 7.08
C TYR A 73 5.32 -1.15 8.50
N LEU A 74 4.42 -0.97 9.47
CA LEU A 74 4.79 -0.57 10.82
C LEU A 74 5.83 -1.47 11.51
N ALA A 75 5.76 -2.79 11.33
CA ALA A 75 6.68 -3.72 12.00
C ALA A 75 8.15 -3.54 11.59
N THR A 76 8.45 -3.02 10.39
CA THR A 76 9.83 -2.68 9.97
C THR A 76 10.26 -1.29 10.40
N ARG A 77 9.35 -0.46 10.93
CA ARG A 77 9.54 0.98 11.20
C ARG A 77 9.13 1.42 12.61
N ARG A 78 9.25 0.50 13.58
CA ARG A 78 8.85 0.76 14.99
C ARG A 78 9.66 1.87 15.65
N LYS A 79 10.96 2.02 15.32
CA LYS A 79 11.82 3.07 15.89
C LYS A 79 11.38 4.45 15.42
N GLU A 80 11.17 4.60 14.12
CA GLU A 80 10.73 5.82 13.47
C GLU A 80 9.32 6.21 13.93
N TYR A 81 8.41 5.24 14.05
CA TYR A 81 7.09 5.45 14.63
C TYR A 81 7.17 5.97 16.09
N ALA A 82 8.06 5.40 16.91
CA ALA A 82 8.27 5.87 18.27
C ALA A 82 8.84 7.30 18.32
N SER A 83 9.71 7.67 17.38
CA SER A 83 10.19 9.05 17.22
C SER A 83 9.06 10.00 16.84
N LEU A 84 8.20 9.64 15.89
CA LEU A 84 7.01 10.45 15.54
C LEU A 84 6.08 10.64 16.75
N ALA A 85 5.87 9.61 17.57
CA ALA A 85 5.04 9.70 18.77
C ALA A 85 5.57 10.69 19.82
N GLN A 86 6.87 10.99 19.81
CA GLN A 86 7.52 11.96 20.70
C GLN A 86 7.59 13.37 20.10
N ASP A 87 7.44 13.50 18.78
CA ASP A 87 7.48 14.79 18.10
C ASP A 87 6.17 15.57 18.27
N THR A 88 6.04 16.25 19.40
CA THR A 88 4.86 17.08 19.70
C THR A 88 4.66 18.28 18.78
N SER A 89 5.64 18.61 17.92
CA SER A 89 5.52 19.70 16.93
C SER A 89 4.80 19.26 15.65
N SER A 90 4.81 17.96 15.36
CA SER A 90 4.12 17.37 14.22
C SER A 90 2.64 17.14 14.53
N GLU A 91 1.73 17.64 13.69
CA GLU A 91 0.29 17.33 13.82
C GLU A 91 0.03 15.82 13.78
N TRP A 92 0.81 15.11 12.96
CA TRP A 92 0.69 13.68 12.71
C TRP A 92 1.08 12.83 13.92
N SER A 93 1.89 13.36 14.83
CA SER A 93 2.16 12.71 16.13
C SER A 93 0.84 12.50 16.88
N SER A 94 0.06 13.56 17.06
CA SER A 94 -1.20 13.48 17.79
C SER A 94 -2.27 12.67 17.05
N LEU A 95 -2.37 12.84 15.73
CA LEU A 95 -3.43 12.23 14.92
C LEU A 95 -3.21 10.73 14.67
N LEU A 96 -1.96 10.29 14.55
CA LEU A 96 -1.64 8.91 14.15
C LEU A 96 -1.24 8.03 15.33
N THR A 97 -0.55 8.57 16.34
CA THR A 97 0.11 7.77 17.37
C THR A 97 -0.57 7.82 18.73
N ARG A 98 -1.54 8.71 18.94
CA ARG A 98 -2.32 8.76 20.17
C ARG A 98 -3.61 7.96 20.02
N ARG A 99 -3.91 7.18 21.04
CA ARG A 99 -5.18 6.44 21.13
C ARG A 99 -6.31 7.41 21.47
N ALA A 100 -7.35 7.46 20.64
CA ALA A 100 -8.56 8.21 20.94
C ALA A 100 -9.43 7.44 21.96
N ALA A 101 -10.31 8.15 22.66
CA ALA A 101 -11.25 7.51 23.58
C ALA A 101 -12.17 6.53 22.83
N GLY A 102 -12.22 5.27 23.29
CA GLY A 102 -13.02 4.21 22.68
C GLY A 102 -12.27 3.35 21.66
N ASP A 103 -11.19 3.83 21.05
CA ASP A 103 -10.38 3.02 20.14
C ASP A 103 -9.63 1.92 20.93
N PRO A 104 -9.35 0.74 20.35
CA PRO A 104 -8.52 -0.29 21.00
C PRO A 104 -7.02 0.06 20.99
N ALA A 105 -6.54 0.84 20.02
CA ALA A 105 -5.13 1.21 19.83
C ALA A 105 -5.02 2.55 19.07
N PRO A 106 -3.82 3.16 18.93
CA PRO A 106 -3.62 4.28 18.01
C PRO A 106 -4.02 3.94 16.57
N ILE A 107 -4.57 4.91 15.83
CA ILE A 107 -5.11 4.68 14.48
C ILE A 107 -4.07 4.13 13.50
N ALA A 108 -2.80 4.55 13.63
CA ALA A 108 -1.71 4.02 12.84
C ALA A 108 -1.48 2.51 13.08
N GLU A 109 -1.62 2.05 14.32
CA GLU A 109 -1.46 0.64 14.67
C GLU A 109 -2.65 -0.18 14.20
N MET A 110 -3.87 0.37 14.29
CA MET A 110 -5.06 -0.28 13.77
C MET A 110 -5.02 -0.42 12.24
N ALA A 111 -4.63 0.64 11.51
CA ALA A 111 -4.45 0.60 10.06
C ALA A 111 -3.40 -0.43 9.65
N ALA A 112 -2.22 -0.41 10.29
CA ALA A 112 -1.16 -1.39 10.01
C ALA A 112 -1.60 -2.83 10.34
N SER A 113 -2.38 -3.03 11.41
CA SER A 113 -2.90 -4.34 11.80
C SER A 113 -3.91 -4.88 10.78
N LEU A 114 -4.79 -4.04 10.25
CA LEU A 114 -5.75 -4.39 9.20
C LEU A 114 -5.01 -4.83 7.92
N LEU A 115 -4.04 -4.04 7.47
CA LEU A 115 -3.30 -4.29 6.23
C LEU A 115 -2.31 -5.46 6.32
N ALA A 116 -1.95 -5.89 7.52
CA ALA A 116 -0.96 -6.94 7.68
C ALA A 116 -1.57 -8.32 7.30
N PRO A 117 -0.84 -9.15 6.54
CA PRO A 117 -1.13 -10.57 6.46
C PRO A 117 -0.84 -11.26 7.81
N SER A 118 -1.39 -12.47 8.00
CA SER A 118 -1.14 -13.28 9.20
C SER A 118 -0.29 -14.49 8.86
N ALA A 119 0.69 -14.79 9.73
CA ALA A 119 1.45 -16.05 9.68
C ALA A 119 0.63 -17.24 10.21
N SER A 120 -0.33 -16.98 11.10
CA SER A 120 -1.13 -17.98 11.80
C SER A 120 -2.59 -17.52 11.88
N GLY A 121 -3.48 -18.23 11.21
CA GLY A 121 -4.92 -17.96 11.21
C GLY A 121 -5.38 -16.91 10.19
N PRO A 122 -6.69 -16.62 10.15
CA PRO A 122 -7.27 -15.68 9.20
C PRO A 122 -6.82 -14.25 9.48
N SER A 123 -6.72 -13.44 8.42
CA SER A 123 -6.49 -11.98 8.53
C SER A 123 -7.68 -11.23 7.95
N ALA A 124 -7.87 -9.97 8.36
CA ALA A 124 -8.97 -9.12 7.87
C ALA A 124 -8.98 -8.99 6.33
N ILE A 125 -7.81 -9.17 5.71
CA ILE A 125 -7.61 -9.00 4.27
C ILE A 125 -7.50 -10.33 3.51
N GLN A 126 -7.66 -11.48 4.17
CA GLN A 126 -7.32 -12.80 3.61
C GLN A 126 -7.93 -13.07 2.22
N GLN A 127 -9.17 -12.61 1.98
CA GLN A 127 -9.86 -12.83 0.71
C GLN A 127 -9.31 -11.97 -0.44
N HIS A 128 -8.58 -10.90 -0.12
CA HIS A 128 -8.10 -9.89 -1.07
C HIS A 128 -6.57 -9.85 -1.17
N GLN A 129 -5.89 -10.80 -0.52
CA GLN A 129 -4.44 -10.91 -0.56
C GLN A 129 -3.93 -11.27 -1.96
N THR A 130 -2.81 -10.66 -2.32
CA THR A 130 -2.02 -10.93 -3.52
C THR A 130 -0.53 -10.84 -3.15
N LEU A 131 0.36 -11.17 -4.08
CA LEU A 131 1.70 -10.60 -4.03
C LEU A 131 1.67 -9.14 -4.47
N ILE A 132 2.42 -8.31 -3.77
CA ILE A 132 2.71 -6.92 -4.12
C ILE A 132 4.20 -6.79 -4.47
N HIS A 133 4.54 -5.79 -5.27
CA HIS A 133 5.93 -5.47 -5.59
C HIS A 133 6.67 -4.90 -4.37
N GLY A 134 6.02 -4.05 -3.57
CA GLY A 134 6.56 -3.52 -2.32
C GLY A 134 7.51 -2.31 -2.44
N ASP A 135 7.84 -1.87 -3.66
CA ASP A 135 8.65 -0.66 -3.92
C ASP A 135 8.29 -0.01 -5.25
N VAL A 136 6.99 0.21 -5.48
CA VAL A 136 6.48 0.80 -6.72
C VAL A 136 6.84 2.29 -6.79
N LYS A 137 7.65 2.66 -7.78
CA LYS A 137 8.05 4.03 -8.10
C LYS A 137 8.55 4.12 -9.55
N SER A 138 8.61 5.32 -10.10
CA SER A 138 9.06 5.57 -11.48
C SER A 138 10.47 5.02 -11.76
N GLU A 139 11.31 5.00 -10.73
CA GLU A 139 12.69 4.51 -10.77
C GLU A 139 12.80 2.99 -10.78
N ASN A 140 11.70 2.26 -10.58
CA ASN A 140 11.65 0.79 -10.58
C ASN A 140 10.82 0.25 -11.75
N LEU A 141 10.70 1.02 -12.84
CA LEU A 141 10.04 0.56 -14.05
C LEU A 141 10.72 1.05 -15.32
N PHE A 142 10.64 0.23 -16.36
CA PHE A 142 10.94 0.61 -17.73
C PHE A 142 9.66 0.86 -18.51
N THR A 143 9.75 1.73 -19.52
CA THR A 143 8.66 2.00 -20.45
C THR A 143 9.11 1.75 -21.89
N SER A 144 8.20 1.32 -22.76
CA SER A 144 8.44 1.37 -24.20
C SER A 144 8.64 2.82 -24.66
N THR A 145 9.21 3.04 -25.84
CA THR A 145 9.35 4.39 -26.42
C THR A 145 7.99 5.11 -26.53
N SER A 146 6.89 4.37 -26.75
CA SER A 146 5.53 4.94 -26.76
C SER A 146 4.95 5.20 -25.36
N GLY A 147 5.53 4.61 -24.31
CA GLY A 147 5.01 4.65 -22.94
C GLY A 147 3.84 3.70 -22.67
N GLU A 148 3.36 2.97 -23.68
CA GLU A 148 2.16 2.12 -23.60
C GLU A 148 2.44 0.74 -22.98
N ALA A 149 3.70 0.33 -22.89
CA ALA A 149 4.10 -0.89 -22.22
C ALA A 149 5.06 -0.57 -21.08
N VAL A 150 4.85 -1.23 -19.94
CA VAL A 150 5.63 -1.06 -18.72
C VAL A 150 6.15 -2.42 -18.26
N ALA A 151 7.36 -2.43 -17.70
CA ALA A 151 7.89 -3.56 -16.96
C ALA A 151 8.50 -3.06 -15.65
N PHE A 152 7.96 -3.52 -14.52
CA PHE A 152 8.57 -3.27 -13.22
C PHE A 152 9.79 -4.16 -13.01
N TYR A 153 10.74 -3.69 -12.20
CA TYR A 153 11.93 -4.41 -11.77
C TYR A 153 12.27 -4.04 -10.31
N ASP A 154 13.27 -4.72 -9.73
CA ASP A 154 13.64 -4.59 -8.31
C ASP A 154 12.57 -5.14 -7.35
N PHE A 155 12.28 -6.43 -7.50
CA PHE A 155 11.31 -7.21 -6.70
C PHE A 155 11.84 -7.62 -5.31
N GLN A 156 12.88 -6.96 -4.79
CA GLN A 156 13.53 -7.34 -3.53
C GLN A 156 12.61 -7.30 -2.29
N TYR A 157 11.51 -6.53 -2.37
CA TYR A 157 10.51 -6.39 -1.31
C TYR A 157 9.18 -7.09 -1.61
N THR A 158 9.15 -8.00 -2.59
CA THR A 158 7.94 -8.72 -2.97
C THR A 158 7.42 -9.58 -1.83
N GLY A 159 6.13 -9.50 -1.54
CA GLY A 159 5.52 -10.31 -0.49
C GLY A 159 4.01 -10.24 -0.49
N VAL A 160 3.37 -10.94 0.45
CA VAL A 160 1.91 -10.93 0.57
C VAL A 160 1.43 -9.57 1.06
N GLY A 161 0.33 -9.08 0.49
CA GLY A 161 -0.30 -7.83 0.91
C GLY A 161 -1.55 -7.52 0.08
N LEU A 162 -2.03 -6.29 0.20
CA LEU A 162 -3.08 -5.76 -0.67
C LEU A 162 -2.44 -4.91 -1.77
N GLY A 163 -2.91 -5.06 -3.01
CA GLY A 163 -2.40 -4.27 -4.14
C GLY A 163 -2.53 -2.74 -3.95
N VAL A 164 -3.47 -2.27 -3.12
CA VAL A 164 -3.60 -0.85 -2.77
C VAL A 164 -2.39 -0.30 -2.00
N CYS A 165 -1.61 -1.15 -1.32
CA CYS A 165 -0.36 -0.73 -0.66
C CYS A 165 0.68 -0.25 -1.68
N ASP A 166 0.79 -0.94 -2.82
CA ASP A 166 1.62 -0.50 -3.95
C ASP A 166 1.06 0.77 -4.58
N LEU A 167 -0.27 0.86 -4.73
CA LEU A 167 -0.92 2.05 -5.28
C LEU A 167 -0.67 3.30 -4.43
N ALA A 168 -0.65 3.20 -3.09
CA ALA A 168 -0.50 4.35 -2.21
C ALA A 168 0.84 5.03 -2.45
N LYS A 169 1.89 4.20 -2.57
CA LYS A 169 3.22 4.66 -2.94
C LYS A 169 3.27 5.18 -4.38
N PHE A 170 2.68 4.46 -5.34
CA PHE A 170 2.65 4.86 -6.74
C PHE A 170 2.00 6.22 -6.97
N PHE A 171 0.82 6.44 -6.39
CA PHE A 171 0.06 7.68 -6.52
C PHE A 171 0.81 8.84 -5.89
N THR A 172 1.54 8.58 -4.81
CA THR A 172 2.34 9.62 -4.15
C THR A 172 3.62 9.92 -4.93
N CYS A 173 4.31 8.91 -5.47
CA CYS A 173 5.67 9.07 -5.97
C CYS A 173 5.77 9.27 -7.49
N SER A 174 4.80 8.78 -8.26
CA SER A 174 4.94 8.61 -9.71
C SER A 174 3.79 9.20 -10.54
N VAL A 175 2.59 9.30 -9.96
CA VAL A 175 1.42 9.83 -10.67
C VAL A 175 1.44 11.36 -10.63
N PRO A 176 1.26 12.06 -11.77
CA PRO A 176 1.09 13.51 -11.77
C PRO A 176 -0.07 13.96 -10.91
N LEU A 177 0.15 14.98 -10.09
CA LEU A 177 -0.89 15.59 -9.26
C LEU A 177 -2.15 15.98 -10.06
N ALA A 178 -1.95 16.47 -11.31
CA ALA A 178 -3.03 16.83 -12.22
C ALA A 178 -3.95 15.67 -12.64
N MET A 179 -3.50 14.41 -12.47
CA MET A 179 -4.33 13.22 -12.69
C MET A 179 -5.12 12.83 -11.44
N LEU A 180 -4.76 13.33 -10.25
CA LEU A 180 -5.41 12.99 -8.98
C LEU A 180 -6.55 13.95 -8.66
N LEU A 181 -6.36 15.26 -8.87
CA LEU A 181 -7.37 16.28 -8.61
C LEU A 181 -7.50 17.30 -9.74
N SER A 182 -8.68 17.89 -9.84
CA SER A 182 -8.94 19.03 -10.74
C SER A 182 -8.52 20.32 -10.05
N GLY A 183 -7.48 20.98 -10.55
CA GLY A 183 -7.01 22.26 -10.03
C GLY A 183 -5.51 22.27 -9.73
N GLN A 184 -4.98 23.45 -9.44
CA GLN A 184 -3.56 23.65 -9.13
C GLN A 184 -3.26 23.70 -7.63
N HIS A 185 -4.29 23.80 -6.78
CA HIS A 185 -4.14 23.96 -5.33
C HIS A 185 -4.75 22.78 -4.59
N VAL A 186 -3.98 22.21 -3.67
CA VAL A 186 -4.45 21.17 -2.75
C VAL A 186 -4.99 21.86 -1.49
N PRO A 187 -6.30 21.73 -1.17
CA PRO A 187 -6.82 22.27 0.07
C PRO A 187 -6.26 21.51 1.28
N HIS A 188 -6.35 22.10 2.47
CA HIS A 188 -5.88 21.47 3.71
C HIS A 188 -6.54 20.10 3.99
N GLU A 189 -7.78 19.92 3.54
CA GLU A 189 -8.53 18.67 3.63
C GLU A 189 -9.19 18.38 2.28
N LEU A 190 -9.08 17.14 1.80
CA LEU A 190 -9.52 16.75 0.47
C LEU A 190 -10.21 15.39 0.54
N SER A 191 -11.49 15.32 0.15
CA SER A 191 -12.15 14.03 -0.11
C SER A 191 -11.64 13.41 -1.41
N MET A 192 -11.90 12.12 -1.65
CA MET A 192 -11.51 11.46 -2.91
C MET A 192 -12.05 12.24 -4.10
N GLN A 193 -11.15 12.59 -5.02
CA GLN A 193 -11.49 13.35 -6.22
C GLN A 193 -11.75 12.42 -7.40
N ARG A 194 -12.39 12.96 -8.44
CA ARG A 194 -12.73 12.20 -9.65
C ARG A 194 -11.51 11.56 -10.33
N GLY A 195 -10.37 12.24 -10.34
CA GLY A 195 -9.14 11.73 -10.96
C GLY A 195 -8.60 10.50 -10.24
N GLU A 196 -8.42 10.62 -8.91
CA GLU A 196 -8.10 9.50 -8.01
C GLU A 196 -9.07 8.32 -8.20
N GLU A 197 -10.39 8.58 -8.15
CA GLU A 197 -11.41 7.54 -8.32
C GLU A 197 -11.30 6.83 -9.68
N GLN A 198 -11.08 7.55 -10.77
CA GLN A 198 -10.97 6.97 -12.11
C GLN A 198 -9.76 6.04 -12.26
N LEU A 199 -8.61 6.42 -11.70
CA LEU A 199 -7.42 5.57 -11.70
C LEU A 199 -7.63 4.31 -10.85
N LEU A 200 -8.26 4.45 -9.69
CA LEU A 200 -8.63 3.33 -8.82
C LEU A 200 -9.63 2.39 -9.50
N ARG A 201 -10.64 2.91 -10.19
CA ARG A 201 -11.62 2.10 -10.94
C ARG A 201 -10.96 1.31 -12.06
N ARG A 202 -10.08 1.94 -12.84
CA ARG A 202 -9.30 1.25 -13.88
C ARG A 202 -8.53 0.06 -13.31
N TYR A 203 -7.79 0.30 -12.23
CA TYR A 203 -7.02 -0.74 -11.55
C TYR A 203 -7.94 -1.85 -11.03
N TRP A 204 -9.04 -1.49 -10.36
CA TRP A 204 -9.97 -2.42 -9.72
C TRP A 204 -10.71 -3.30 -10.71
N GLU A 205 -11.21 -2.75 -11.83
CA GLU A 205 -11.87 -3.50 -12.89
C GLU A 205 -10.93 -4.56 -13.48
N ARG A 206 -9.71 -4.14 -13.85
CA ARG A 206 -8.71 -5.04 -14.43
C ARG A 206 -8.16 -6.06 -13.44
N LEU A 207 -8.03 -5.70 -12.16
CA LEU A 207 -7.65 -6.61 -11.09
C LEU A 207 -8.64 -7.78 -11.00
N ARG A 208 -9.95 -7.48 -11.06
CA ARG A 208 -11.01 -8.50 -11.03
C ARG A 208 -11.00 -9.37 -12.29
N ASP A 209 -10.77 -8.76 -13.45
CA ASP A 209 -10.68 -9.51 -14.71
C ASP A 209 -9.52 -10.52 -14.73
N THR A 210 -8.37 -10.11 -14.22
CA THR A 210 -7.16 -10.94 -14.18
C THR A 210 -7.13 -11.91 -13.00
N GLY A 211 -7.84 -11.59 -11.91
CA GLY A 211 -7.98 -12.40 -10.70
C GLY A 211 -9.08 -13.46 -10.77
N GLU A 212 -9.41 -13.98 -11.95
CA GLU A 212 -10.45 -15.00 -12.15
C GLU A 212 -11.83 -14.59 -11.62
N GLN A 213 -12.18 -13.30 -11.77
CA GLN A 213 -13.47 -12.74 -11.36
C GLN A 213 -13.77 -12.87 -9.85
N ARG A 214 -12.72 -12.93 -9.03
CA ARG A 214 -12.88 -12.83 -7.57
C ARG A 214 -13.63 -11.55 -7.18
N GLU A 215 -14.47 -11.67 -6.17
CA GLU A 215 -15.25 -10.55 -5.67
C GLU A 215 -14.39 -9.64 -4.79
N TYR A 216 -14.46 -8.35 -5.06
CA TYR A 216 -13.88 -7.31 -4.25
C TYR A 216 -14.81 -6.13 -4.35
N ASP A 217 -15.73 -6.02 -3.40
CA ASP A 217 -16.70 -4.92 -3.37
C ASP A 217 -15.96 -3.57 -3.44
N TRP A 218 -16.53 -2.63 -4.19
CA TRP A 218 -15.91 -1.32 -4.41
C TRP A 218 -15.75 -0.53 -3.11
N ARG A 219 -16.70 -0.62 -2.17
CA ARG A 219 -16.62 0.10 -0.89
C ARG A 219 -15.52 -0.51 -0.02
N VAL A 220 -15.41 -1.84 0.02
CA VAL A 220 -14.32 -2.54 0.71
C VAL A 220 -12.96 -2.18 0.09
N PHE A 221 -12.88 -2.13 -1.24
CA PHE A 221 -11.67 -1.71 -1.96
C PHE A 221 -11.24 -0.29 -1.60
N VAL A 222 -12.17 0.67 -1.60
CA VAL A 222 -11.92 2.06 -1.22
C VAL A 222 -11.47 2.15 0.24
N ALA A 223 -12.10 1.41 1.14
CA ALA A 223 -11.73 1.46 2.55
C ALA A 223 -10.32 0.85 2.80
N HIS A 224 -9.94 -0.19 2.06
CA HIS A 224 -8.56 -0.69 2.04
C HIS A 224 -7.58 0.33 1.44
N TRP A 225 -7.96 1.01 0.34
CA TRP A 225 -7.17 2.08 -0.26
C TRP A 225 -6.89 3.22 0.72
N GLU A 226 -7.92 3.70 1.41
CA GLU A 226 -7.80 4.77 2.39
C GLU A 226 -6.98 4.33 3.60
N THR A 227 -7.10 3.07 4.02
CA THR A 227 -6.22 2.50 5.06
C THR A 227 -4.77 2.47 4.61
N ALA A 228 -4.49 2.12 3.34
CA ALA A 228 -3.14 2.15 2.78
C ALA A 228 -2.57 3.57 2.70
N LEU A 229 -3.38 4.59 2.40
CA LEU A 229 -2.95 6.00 2.46
C LEU A 229 -2.58 6.42 3.88
N VAL A 230 -3.37 6.02 4.88
CA VAL A 230 -3.07 6.33 6.29
C VAL A 230 -1.75 5.67 6.74
N ASP A 231 -1.53 4.40 6.41
CA ASP A 231 -0.27 3.73 6.76
C ASP A 231 0.93 4.31 5.97
N TRP A 232 0.73 4.69 4.71
CA TRP A 232 1.75 5.34 3.90
C TRP A 232 2.12 6.73 4.44
N LEU A 233 1.14 7.53 4.86
CA LEU A 233 1.40 8.80 5.53
C LEU A 233 2.14 8.60 6.85
N ARG A 234 1.73 7.63 7.68
CA ARG A 234 2.46 7.29 8.91
C ARG A 234 3.93 7.03 8.61
N PHE A 235 4.22 6.25 7.57
CA PHE A 235 5.60 6.01 7.15
C PHE A 235 6.32 7.32 6.78
N GLN A 236 5.75 8.17 5.91
CA GLN A 236 6.38 9.44 5.52
C GLN A 236 6.56 10.40 6.71
N ALA A 237 5.55 10.54 7.57
CA ALA A 237 5.64 11.38 8.76
C ALA A 237 6.75 10.94 9.73
N SER A 238 7.07 9.64 9.76
CA SER A 238 8.12 9.09 10.62
C SER A 238 9.52 9.03 9.99
N TRP A 239 9.61 9.10 8.66
CA TRP A 239 10.86 8.86 7.91
C TRP A 239 11.31 10.08 7.10
N GLY A 240 10.37 10.80 6.50
CA GLY A 240 10.58 11.91 5.58
C GLY A 240 9.47 11.99 4.54
N PHE A 241 9.17 13.19 4.06
CA PHE A 241 8.13 13.43 3.07
C PHE A 241 8.69 13.58 1.66
N TRP A 242 7.98 13.01 0.67
CA TRP A 242 8.28 13.22 -0.75
C TRP A 242 7.08 12.89 -1.64
N GLY A 243 7.13 13.41 -2.87
CA GLY A 243 6.11 13.21 -3.89
C GLY A 243 4.93 14.15 -3.69
N ASN A 244 3.72 13.65 -3.95
CA ASN A 244 2.45 14.36 -3.77
C ASN A 244 2.07 14.47 -2.28
N THR A 245 2.98 14.97 -1.43
CA THR A 245 2.81 15.05 0.03
C THR A 245 1.59 15.85 0.43
N GLU A 246 1.37 17.04 -0.14
CA GLU A 246 0.21 17.88 0.20
C GLU A 246 -1.11 17.15 -0.08
N TRP A 247 -1.18 16.40 -1.20
CA TRP A 247 -2.35 15.58 -1.54
C TRP A 247 -2.54 14.44 -0.54
N LEU A 248 -1.47 13.71 -0.20
CA LEU A 248 -1.53 12.61 0.76
C LEU A 248 -2.02 13.11 2.13
N GLU A 249 -1.43 14.19 2.63
CA GLU A 249 -1.81 14.83 3.88
C GLU A 249 -3.28 15.26 3.86
N ALA A 250 -3.71 15.98 2.82
CA ALA A 250 -5.09 16.44 2.68
C ALA A 250 -6.10 15.29 2.61
N ARG A 251 -5.78 14.20 1.89
CA ARG A 251 -6.59 12.98 1.84
C ARG A 251 -6.71 12.34 3.20
N VAL A 252 -5.60 12.16 3.92
CA VAL A 252 -5.63 11.52 5.24
C VAL A 252 -6.36 12.38 6.27
N ARG A 253 -6.24 13.71 6.26
CA ARG A 253 -7.06 14.57 7.14
C ARG A 253 -8.56 14.34 6.93
N SER A 254 -8.99 14.14 5.68
CA SER A 254 -10.39 13.82 5.35
C SER A 254 -10.77 12.41 5.83
N ILE A 255 -9.94 11.40 5.56
CA ILE A 255 -10.17 10.00 5.97
C ILE A 255 -10.31 9.86 7.48
N LEU A 256 -9.44 10.51 8.25
CA LEU A 256 -9.46 10.43 9.72
C LEU A 256 -10.75 11.01 10.34
N LYS A 257 -11.52 11.80 9.59
CA LYS A 257 -12.82 12.36 10.00
C LYS A 257 -14.01 11.53 9.55
N ASP A 258 -13.81 10.49 8.74
CA ASP A 258 -14.88 9.61 8.28
C ASP A 258 -15.24 8.58 9.37
N PRO A 259 -16.45 8.65 9.97
CA PRO A 259 -16.87 7.71 11.00
C PRO A 259 -17.07 6.27 10.48
N GLU A 260 -17.47 6.08 9.21
CA GLU A 260 -17.66 4.75 8.60
C GLU A 260 -16.32 4.04 8.47
N TRP A 261 -15.31 4.73 7.92
CA TRP A 261 -13.95 4.21 7.82
C TRP A 261 -13.35 3.91 9.20
N ARG A 262 -13.52 4.83 10.17
CA ARG A 262 -13.02 4.63 11.54
C ARG A 262 -13.63 3.40 12.22
N GLY A 263 -14.93 3.16 12.04
CA GLY A 263 -15.60 1.98 12.56
C GLY A 263 -15.00 0.70 11.99
N MET A 264 -14.84 0.64 10.66
CA MET A 264 -14.27 -0.52 9.98
C MET A 264 -12.84 -0.86 10.42
N VAL A 265 -11.97 0.16 10.54
CA VAL A 265 -10.57 -0.07 10.96
C VAL A 265 -10.49 -0.55 12.41
N SER A 266 -11.33 0.00 13.30
CA SER A 266 -11.43 -0.45 14.69
C SER A 266 -11.92 -1.89 14.79
N ASP A 267 -12.98 -2.28 14.07
CA ASP A 267 -13.51 -3.64 14.06
C ASP A 267 -12.51 -4.65 13.49
N GLY A 268 -11.81 -4.28 12.42
CA GLY A 268 -10.74 -5.08 11.82
C GLY A 268 -9.58 -5.32 12.79
N ALA A 269 -9.19 -4.30 13.57
CA ALA A 269 -8.16 -4.41 14.59
C ALA A 269 -8.59 -5.29 15.78
N MET A 270 -9.86 -5.21 16.21
CA MET A 270 -10.40 -6.03 17.29
C MET A 270 -10.44 -7.52 16.92
N THR A 271 -10.72 -7.84 15.65
CA THR A 271 -10.79 -9.23 15.15
C THR A 271 -9.47 -10.00 15.31
N ARG A 272 -8.31 -9.30 15.31
CA ARG A 272 -6.99 -9.90 15.57
C ARG A 272 -6.71 -10.19 17.05
N HIS A 273 -7.34 -9.47 17.98
CA HIS A 273 -7.11 -9.64 19.43
C HIS A 273 -7.94 -10.76 20.08
N ILE A 274 -8.88 -11.36 19.35
CA ILE A 274 -9.78 -12.41 19.85
C ILE A 274 -9.31 -13.83 19.43
N SER A 275 -8.25 -13.94 18.62
CA SER A 275 -7.64 -15.25 18.35
C SER A 275 -6.68 -15.62 19.50
N PRO A 276 -6.90 -16.78 20.18
CA PRO A 276 -6.10 -17.21 21.33
C PRO A 276 -4.65 -17.53 20.99
#